data_AF-A0A7J2V1I4-F1
#
_entry.id   AF-A0A7J2V1I4-F1
#
_cell.length_a   1.000
_cell.length_b   1.000
_cell.length_c   1.000
_cell.angle_alpha   90.00
_cell.angle_beta   90.00
_cell.angle_gamma   90.00
#
_symmetry.space_group_name_H-M   'P 1'
#
loop_
_entity.id
_entity.type
_entity.pdbx_description
1 polymer ?
#
loop_
_entity_poly.entity_id
_entity_poly.type
_entity_poly.pdbx_seq_one_letter_code
_entity_poly.pdbx_strand_id
1 'polypeptide(L)'
;LSSIQDAVDRVEDMVESGDLGYVVKATYVLRRSLINTRRGLKNLVQMLREINSDQRKSSMVKSHHILLELIDEALAGLEIVEIYRETIISLREAHASLLGLKLNDIVKRLTAITVVLMLPTLIASIYGMNFDRSYPLNMPELSWSFGYIYALLLMVSSSVAGYFLLKVKGWF
;
A
#
# COMPACT_ATOMS: atom_id res chain seq x y z
N LEU A 1 -4.23 4.99 -28.56
CA LEU A 1 -4.70 3.80 -27.82
C LEU A 1 -3.55 2.84 -27.53
N SER A 2 -2.74 2.42 -28.51
CA SER A 2 -1.54 1.59 -28.26
C SER A 2 -0.55 2.23 -27.27
N SER A 3 -0.28 3.53 -27.36
CA SER A 3 0.64 4.20 -26.42
C SER A 3 0.11 4.28 -24.98
N ILE A 4 -1.20 4.14 -24.78
CA ILE A 4 -1.80 4.08 -23.44
C ILE A 4 -1.68 2.67 -22.90
N GLN A 5 -1.87 1.67 -23.77
CA GLN A 5 -1.70 0.26 -23.44
C GLN A 5 -0.25 -0.05 -23.05
N ASP A 6 0.74 0.41 -23.83
CA ASP A 6 2.16 0.29 -23.47
C ASP A 6 2.52 1.04 -22.18
N ALA A 7 1.74 2.06 -21.79
CA ALA A 7 1.95 2.78 -20.55
C ALA A 7 1.30 2.08 -19.35
N VAL A 8 0.24 1.30 -19.58
CA VAL A 8 -0.40 0.44 -18.57
C VAL A 8 0.48 -0.78 -18.31
N ASP A 9 0.95 -1.46 -19.35
CA ASP A 9 1.79 -2.66 -19.23
C ASP A 9 3.11 -2.35 -18.50
N ARG A 10 3.74 -1.21 -18.81
CA ARG A 10 4.93 -0.75 -18.07
C ARG A 10 4.64 -0.46 -16.60
N VAL A 11 3.43 -0.03 -16.25
CA VAL A 11 3.07 0.19 -14.85
C VAL A 11 2.82 -1.13 -14.14
N GLU A 12 2.27 -2.15 -14.80
CA GLU A 12 2.14 -3.51 -14.26
C GLU A 12 3.51 -4.14 -13.97
N ASP A 13 4.41 -4.18 -14.95
CA ASP A 13 5.77 -4.72 -14.79
C ASP A 13 6.55 -4.00 -13.67
N MET A 14 6.29 -2.71 -13.48
CA MET A 14 6.98 -1.90 -12.48
C MET A 14 6.35 -1.98 -11.09
N VAL A 15 5.05 -2.28 -10.99
CA VAL A 15 4.41 -2.62 -9.70
C VAL A 15 5.02 -3.92 -9.14
N GLU A 16 5.42 -4.87 -10.00
CA GLU A 16 6.17 -6.05 -9.58
C GLU A 16 7.56 -5.71 -9.00
N SER A 17 8.18 -4.61 -9.45
CA SER A 17 9.53 -4.19 -9.02
C SER A 17 9.60 -3.52 -7.64
N GLY A 18 8.47 -3.05 -7.08
CA GLY A 18 8.37 -2.58 -5.69
C GLY A 18 8.78 -1.12 -5.39
N ASP A 19 9.01 -0.27 -6.39
CA ASP A 19 9.31 1.16 -6.18
C ASP A 19 8.04 2.01 -5.94
N LEU A 20 7.79 2.26 -4.64
CA LEU A 20 6.63 2.96 -4.13
C LEU A 20 6.46 4.41 -4.59
N GLY A 21 7.57 5.14 -4.79
CA GLY A 21 7.53 6.53 -5.24
C GLY A 21 7.12 6.62 -6.72
N TYR A 22 7.52 5.63 -7.51
CA TYR A 22 7.23 5.58 -8.94
C TYR A 22 5.81 5.11 -9.25
N VAL A 23 5.25 4.15 -8.51
CA VAL A 23 3.85 3.69 -8.70
C VAL A 23 2.87 4.85 -8.52
N VAL A 24 3.07 5.68 -7.49
CA VAL A 24 2.22 6.85 -7.24
C VAL A 24 2.32 7.87 -8.38
N LYS A 25 3.54 8.13 -8.86
CA LYS A 25 3.79 9.07 -9.96
C LYS A 25 3.19 8.57 -11.27
N ALA A 26 3.36 7.28 -11.58
CA ALA A 26 2.83 6.67 -12.80
C ALA A 26 1.29 6.64 -12.80
N THR A 27 0.67 6.28 -11.67
CA THR A 27 -0.79 6.34 -11.48
C THR A 27 -1.32 7.76 -11.71
N TYR A 28 -0.61 8.78 -11.21
CA TYR A 28 -0.98 10.17 -11.42
C TYR A 28 -0.90 10.58 -12.91
N VAL A 29 0.18 10.23 -13.60
CA VAL A 29 0.37 10.53 -15.02
C VAL A 29 -0.69 9.85 -15.88
N LEU A 30 -0.97 8.56 -15.65
CA LEU A 30 -2.01 7.82 -16.37
C LEU A 30 -3.39 8.44 -16.15
N ARG A 31 -3.74 8.75 -14.90
CA ARG A 31 -5.00 9.42 -14.58
C ARG A 31 -5.12 10.77 -15.28
N ARG A 32 -4.05 11.56 -15.34
CA ARG A 32 -4.04 12.85 -16.04
C ARG A 32 -4.25 12.69 -17.54
N SER A 33 -3.60 11.70 -18.14
CA SER A 33 -3.76 11.37 -19.57
C SER A 33 -5.19 10.95 -19.91
N LEU A 34 -5.81 10.10 -19.09
CA LEU A 34 -7.21 9.70 -19.27
C LEU A 34 -8.18 10.89 -19.14
N ILE A 35 -7.96 11.79 -18.18
CA ILE A 35 -8.79 13.00 -18.04
C ILE A 35 -8.70 13.88 -19.28
N ASN A 36 -7.50 14.07 -19.83
CA ASN A 36 -7.29 14.86 -21.03
C ASN A 36 -7.94 14.19 -22.25
N THR A 37 -7.78 12.87 -22.39
CA THR A 37 -8.40 12.08 -23.47
C THR A 37 -9.92 12.13 -23.41
N ARG A 38 -10.50 11.97 -22.20
CA ARG A 38 -11.94 12.09 -21.96
C ARG A 38 -12.48 13.46 -22.38
N ARG A 39 -11.78 14.55 -22.01
CA ARG A 39 -12.18 15.91 -22.45
C ARG A 39 -12.11 16.06 -23.95
N GLY A 40 -11.03 15.57 -24.59
CA GLY A 40 -10.88 15.58 -26.03
C GLY A 40 -12.03 14.87 -26.74
N LEU A 41 -12.32 13.63 -26.35
CA LEU A 41 -13.43 12.85 -26.91
C LEU A 41 -14.79 13.52 -26.67
N LYS A 42 -15.05 14.05 -25.46
CA LYS A 42 -16.29 14.79 -25.19
C LYS A 42 -16.45 16.02 -26.10
N ASN A 43 -15.37 16.79 -26.28
CA ASN A 43 -15.39 17.95 -27.16
C ASN A 43 -15.63 17.54 -28.62
N LEU A 44 -15.00 16.45 -29.08
CA LEU A 44 -15.24 15.90 -30.41
C LEU A 44 -16.71 15.48 -30.61
N VAL A 45 -17.28 14.73 -29.67
CA VAL A 45 -18.70 14.35 -29.72
C VAL A 45 -19.61 15.58 -29.79
N GLN A 46 -19.33 16.60 -28.98
CA GLN A 46 -20.10 17.84 -28.99
C GLN A 46 -20.02 18.54 -30.37
N MET A 47 -18.81 18.74 -30.89
CA MET A 47 -18.61 19.37 -32.21
C MET A 47 -19.31 18.61 -33.34
N LEU A 48 -19.21 17.27 -33.34
CA LEU A 48 -19.85 16.44 -34.36
C LEU A 48 -21.38 16.50 -34.28
N ARG A 49 -21.94 16.53 -33.06
CA ARG A 49 -23.40 16.71 -32.86
C ARG A 49 -23.87 18.08 -33.32
N GLU A 50 -23.10 19.13 -33.06
CA GLU A 50 -23.41 20.49 -33.54
C GLU A 50 -23.43 20.53 -35.07
N ILE A 51 -22.44 19.93 -35.74
CA ILE A 51 -22.40 19.81 -37.21
C ILE A 51 -23.60 19.03 -37.75
N ASN A 52 -24.01 17.95 -37.08
CA ASN A 52 -25.15 17.14 -37.48
C ASN A 52 -26.49 17.90 -37.33
N SER A 53 -26.63 18.74 -36.30
CA SER A 53 -27.86 19.49 -36.02
C SER A 53 -28.09 20.70 -36.93
N ASP A 54 -27.03 21.23 -37.55
CA ASP A 54 -27.09 22.41 -38.42
C ASP A 54 -27.34 21.98 -39.88
N GLN A 55 -28.60 22.14 -40.35
CA GLN A 55 -29.02 21.70 -41.69
C GLN A 55 -28.17 22.28 -42.84
N ARG A 56 -27.52 23.45 -42.67
CA ARG A 56 -26.63 24.03 -43.70
C ARG A 56 -25.25 23.38 -43.74
N LYS A 57 -24.75 22.87 -42.60
CA LYS A 57 -23.46 22.17 -42.51
C LYS A 57 -23.60 20.69 -42.83
N SER A 58 -24.75 20.11 -42.48
CA SER A 58 -25.12 18.73 -42.81
C SER A 58 -25.20 18.49 -44.33
N SER A 59 -25.70 19.47 -45.11
CA SER A 59 -25.75 19.36 -46.58
C SER A 59 -24.38 19.48 -47.29
N MET A 60 -23.35 20.02 -46.61
CA MET A 60 -21.96 20.04 -47.11
C MET A 60 -21.24 18.70 -46.91
N VAL A 61 -21.67 17.89 -45.94
CA VAL A 61 -21.11 16.56 -45.71
C VAL A 61 -21.91 15.55 -46.53
N LYS A 62 -21.35 15.07 -47.64
CA LYS A 62 -22.01 14.11 -48.55
C LYS A 62 -22.46 12.81 -47.86
N SER A 63 -21.97 12.51 -46.66
CA SER A 63 -22.21 11.26 -45.96
C SER A 63 -22.60 11.49 -44.51
N HIS A 64 -23.87 11.81 -44.25
CA HIS A 64 -24.47 11.84 -42.91
C HIS A 64 -24.16 10.57 -42.09
N HIS A 65 -24.11 9.42 -42.78
CA HIS A 65 -23.73 8.13 -42.19
C HIS A 65 -22.34 8.14 -41.54
N ILE A 66 -21.33 8.75 -42.19
CA ILE A 66 -19.96 8.82 -41.66
C ILE A 66 -19.90 9.67 -40.38
N LEU A 67 -20.69 10.74 -40.28
CA LEU A 67 -20.75 11.56 -39.06
C LEU A 67 -21.33 10.79 -37.87
N LEU A 68 -22.39 10.01 -38.11
CA LEU A 68 -22.99 9.17 -37.06
C LEU A 68 -22.01 8.09 -36.61
N GLU A 69 -21.33 7.42 -37.54
CA GLU A 69 -20.30 6.42 -37.23
C GLU A 69 -19.17 7.03 -36.39
N LEU A 70 -18.71 8.23 -36.71
CA LEU A 70 -17.67 8.93 -35.94
C LEU A 70 -18.13 9.34 -34.53
N ILE A 71 -19.41 9.71 -34.37
CA ILE A 71 -20.01 9.99 -33.06
C ILE A 71 -20.06 8.72 -32.23
N ASP A 72 -20.52 7.62 -32.81
CA ASP A 72 -20.64 6.33 -32.14
C ASP A 72 -19.26 5.81 -31.70
N GLU A 73 -18.25 5.90 -32.57
CA GLU A 73 -16.87 5.54 -32.24
C GLU A 73 -16.30 6.41 -31.10
N ALA A 74 -16.56 7.73 -31.11
CA ALA A 74 -16.11 8.62 -30.05
C ALA A 74 -16.83 8.35 -28.72
N LEU A 75 -18.10 7.93 -28.75
CA LEU A 75 -18.85 7.48 -27.57
C LEU A 75 -18.30 6.16 -27.03
N ALA A 76 -18.01 5.18 -27.88
CA ALA A 76 -17.35 3.93 -27.49
C ALA A 76 -15.98 4.20 -26.87
N GLY A 77 -15.20 5.13 -27.43
CA GLY A 77 -13.94 5.58 -26.85
C GLY A 77 -14.10 6.20 -25.46
N LEU A 78 -15.20 6.92 -25.20
CA LEU A 78 -15.48 7.44 -23.86
C LEU A 78 -15.76 6.31 -22.86
N GLU A 79 -16.51 5.28 -23.24
CA GLU A 79 -16.75 4.11 -22.39
C GLU A 79 -15.44 3.39 -22.04
N ILE A 80 -14.56 3.20 -23.03
CA ILE A 80 -13.23 2.60 -22.81
C ILE A 80 -12.40 3.42 -21.81
N VAL A 81 -12.43 4.76 -21.92
CA VAL A 81 -11.73 5.65 -20.98
C VAL A 81 -12.30 5.55 -19.56
N GLU A 82 -13.61 5.34 -19.41
CA GLU A 82 -14.24 5.11 -18.11
C GLU A 82 -13.79 3.78 -17.50
N ILE A 83 -13.76 2.69 -18.29
CA ILE A 83 -13.25 1.38 -17.88
C ILE A 83 -11.82 1.49 -17.37
N TYR A 84 -10.92 2.10 -18.15
CA TYR A 84 -9.53 2.28 -17.71
C TYR A 84 -9.40 3.12 -16.45
N ARG A 85 -10.27 4.12 -16.24
CA ARG A 85 -10.26 4.89 -14.99
C ARG A 85 -10.62 3.99 -13.81
N GLU A 86 -11.64 3.15 -13.95
CA GLU A 86 -12.05 2.22 -12.89
C GLU A 86 -10.95 1.20 -12.59
N THR A 87 -10.30 0.64 -13.62
CA THR A 87 -9.16 -0.27 -13.46
C THR A 87 -8.01 0.39 -12.68
N ILE A 88 -7.65 1.63 -13.00
CA ILE A 88 -6.59 2.36 -12.28
C ILE A 88 -6.96 2.61 -10.81
N ILE A 89 -8.24 2.92 -10.53
CA ILE A 89 -8.71 3.11 -9.16
C ILE A 89 -8.58 1.79 -8.38
N SER A 90 -9.06 0.69 -8.97
CA SER A 90 -8.95 -0.66 -8.39
C SER A 90 -7.50 -1.06 -8.14
N LEU A 91 -6.60 -0.82 -9.09
CA LEU A 91 -5.17 -1.10 -8.93
C LEU A 91 -4.55 -0.29 -7.79
N ARG A 92 -4.92 1.00 -7.67
CA ARG A 92 -4.45 1.85 -6.57
C ARG A 92 -4.92 1.32 -5.21
N GLU A 93 -6.16 0.86 -5.12
CA GLU A 93 -6.72 0.27 -3.89
C GLU A 93 -6.03 -1.06 -3.54
N ALA A 94 -5.80 -1.93 -4.52
CA ALA A 94 -5.03 -3.16 -4.34
C ALA A 94 -3.60 -2.87 -3.85
N HIS A 95 -2.92 -1.91 -4.47
CA HIS A 95 -1.57 -1.49 -4.06
C HIS A 95 -1.54 -0.91 -2.63
N ALA A 96 -2.52 -0.10 -2.26
CA ALA A 96 -2.66 0.41 -0.90
C ALA A 96 -2.90 -0.73 0.12
N SER A 97 -3.70 -1.73 -0.25
CA SER A 97 -3.92 -2.94 0.56
C SER A 97 -2.62 -3.73 0.77
N LEU A 98 -1.86 -3.98 -0.30
CA LEU A 98 -0.55 -4.65 -0.23
C LEU A 98 0.43 -3.88 0.67
N LEU A 99 0.42 -2.55 0.62
CA LEU A 99 1.21 -1.74 1.53
C LEU A 99 0.79 -1.90 2.99
N GLY A 100 -0.51 -1.92 3.25
CA GLY A 100 -1.04 -2.22 4.59
C GLY A 100 -0.59 -3.58 5.11
N LEU A 101 -0.59 -4.61 4.25
CA LEU A 101 -0.08 -5.95 4.60
C LEU A 101 1.42 -5.93 4.94
N LYS A 102 2.24 -5.25 4.11
CA LYS A 102 3.68 -5.09 4.37
C LYS A 102 3.95 -4.32 5.66
N LEU A 103 3.22 -3.22 5.91
CA LEU A 103 3.33 -2.45 7.15
C LEU A 103 2.95 -3.32 8.37
N ASN A 104 1.86 -4.08 8.28
CA ASN A 104 1.45 -4.98 9.34
C ASN A 104 2.52 -6.03 9.65
N ASP A 105 3.20 -6.57 8.63
CA ASP A 105 4.31 -7.51 8.85
C ASP A 105 5.52 -6.83 9.51
N ILE A 106 5.88 -5.62 9.07
CA ILE A 106 6.97 -4.83 9.68
C ILE A 106 6.66 -4.53 11.16
N VAL A 107 5.44 -4.07 11.46
CA VAL A 107 5.02 -3.76 12.83
C VAL A 107 5.02 -5.02 13.69
N LYS A 108 4.50 -6.14 13.18
CA LYS A 108 4.56 -7.44 13.89
C LYS A 108 5.99 -7.82 14.26
N ARG A 109 6.93 -7.73 13.31
CA ARG A 109 8.35 -8.03 13.56
C ARG A 109 8.97 -7.09 14.59
N LEU A 110 8.72 -5.79 14.48
CA LEU A 110 9.23 -4.80 15.44
C LEU A 110 8.67 -5.02 16.85
N THR A 111 7.36 -5.28 16.97
CA THR A 111 6.72 -5.60 18.25
C THR A 111 7.28 -6.91 18.82
N ALA A 112 7.51 -7.93 17.99
CA ALA A 112 8.07 -9.19 18.42
C ALA A 112 9.48 -9.01 19.01
N ILE A 113 10.37 -8.27 18.33
CA ILE A 113 11.70 -7.92 18.85
C ILE A 113 11.58 -7.15 20.17
N THR A 114 10.67 -6.16 20.23
CA THR A 114 10.46 -5.33 21.42
C THR A 114 10.04 -6.16 22.63
N VAL A 115 9.09 -7.09 22.46
CA VAL A 115 8.62 -7.96 23.55
C VAL A 115 9.74 -8.87 24.06
N VAL A 116 10.53 -9.46 23.16
CA VAL A 116 11.67 -10.33 23.53
C VAL A 116 12.72 -9.55 24.33
N LEU A 117 12.96 -8.28 24.01
CA LEU A 117 13.91 -7.43 24.76
C LEU A 117 13.33 -6.84 26.05
N MET A 118 12.02 -6.60 26.11
CA MET A 118 11.38 -5.96 27.26
C MET A 118 11.40 -6.87 28.51
N LEU A 119 11.19 -8.18 28.35
CA LEU A 119 11.18 -9.14 29.46
C LEU A 119 12.50 -9.18 30.27
N PRO A 120 13.68 -9.41 29.65
CA PRO A 120 14.95 -9.36 30.37
C PRO A 120 15.27 -7.96 30.88
N THR A 121 14.88 -6.90 30.16
CA THR A 121 15.11 -5.52 30.59
C THR A 121 14.33 -5.19 31.87
N LEU A 122 13.10 -5.69 32.00
CA LEU A 122 12.31 -5.53 33.23
C LEU A 122 12.99 -6.21 34.42
N ILE A 123 13.49 -7.44 34.22
CA ILE A 123 14.24 -8.17 35.26
C ILE A 123 15.52 -7.40 35.64
N ALA A 124 16.30 -6.96 34.64
CA ALA A 124 17.50 -6.16 34.87
C ALA A 124 17.19 -4.85 35.60
N SER A 125 16.08 -4.19 35.28
CA SER A 125 15.63 -2.96 35.95
C SER A 125 15.28 -3.21 37.41
N ILE A 126 14.56 -4.30 37.72
CA ILE A 126 14.21 -4.66 39.10
C ILE A 126 15.49 -4.98 39.89
N TYR A 127 16.36 -5.83 39.36
CA TYR A 127 17.62 -6.18 40.01
C TYR A 127 18.65 -5.05 40.05
N GLY A 128 18.46 -3.99 39.25
CA GLY A 128 19.28 -2.76 39.26
C GLY A 128 18.84 -1.72 40.29
N MET A 129 17.75 -1.94 41.02
CA MET A 129 17.30 -1.04 42.08
C MET A 129 18.18 -1.17 43.34
N ASN A 130 18.42 -0.04 44.02
CA ASN A 130 19.22 0.00 45.24
C ASN A 130 18.40 -0.51 46.45
N PHE A 131 18.43 -1.81 46.72
CA PHE A 131 17.79 -2.42 47.88
C PHE A 131 18.73 -2.50 49.09
N ASP A 132 18.26 -2.05 50.26
CA ASP A 132 18.95 -2.18 51.55
C ASP A 132 18.87 -3.62 52.07
N ARG A 133 20.03 -4.27 52.24
CA ARG A 133 20.20 -5.66 52.73
C ARG A 133 19.82 -5.84 54.21
N SER A 134 19.61 -4.76 54.94
CA SER A 134 19.33 -4.76 56.38
C SER A 134 17.89 -5.17 56.71
N TYR A 135 16.97 -5.11 55.74
CA TYR A 135 15.57 -5.48 55.91
C TYR A 135 15.29 -6.88 55.34
N PRO A 136 14.76 -7.84 56.13
CA PRO A 136 14.59 -9.23 55.71
C PRO A 136 13.55 -9.45 54.60
N LEU A 137 12.64 -8.50 54.39
CA LEU A 137 11.67 -8.51 53.28
C LEU A 137 12.23 -7.86 51.99
N ASN A 138 13.40 -7.24 52.07
CA ASN A 138 13.97 -6.48 50.96
C ASN A 138 14.90 -7.39 50.14
N MET A 139 14.31 -8.12 49.19
CA MET A 139 15.01 -8.94 48.19
C MET A 139 15.99 -9.97 48.80
N PRO A 140 15.50 -11.05 49.44
CA PRO A 140 16.35 -12.05 50.10
C PRO A 140 17.35 -12.74 49.15
N GLU A 141 17.07 -12.78 47.83
CA GLU A 141 17.97 -13.38 46.83
C GLU A 141 19.29 -12.63 46.65
N LEU A 142 19.37 -11.35 47.05
CA LEU A 142 20.58 -10.53 46.92
C LEU A 142 21.67 -10.91 47.94
N SER A 143 21.29 -11.57 49.02
CA SER A 143 22.20 -12.11 50.04
C SER A 143 22.78 -13.48 49.65
N TRP A 144 22.25 -14.11 48.59
CA TRP A 144 22.67 -15.43 48.13
C TRP A 144 23.86 -15.35 47.16
N SER A 145 24.88 -16.19 47.37
CA SER A 145 26.09 -16.21 46.53
C SER A 145 25.82 -16.48 45.04
N PHE A 146 24.68 -17.10 44.69
CA PHE A 146 24.30 -17.41 43.30
C PHE A 146 23.23 -16.47 42.73
N GLY A 147 22.79 -15.43 43.47
CA GLY A 147 21.71 -14.53 43.05
C GLY A 147 21.96 -13.84 41.70
N TYR A 148 23.21 -13.46 41.42
CA TYR A 148 23.61 -12.86 40.14
C TYR A 148 23.46 -13.84 38.96
N ILE A 149 23.93 -15.09 39.14
CA ILE A 149 23.82 -16.14 38.11
C ILE A 149 22.34 -16.50 37.89
N TYR A 150 21.55 -16.56 38.96
CA TYR A 150 20.11 -16.80 38.88
C TYR A 150 19.39 -15.70 38.07
N ALA A 151 19.69 -14.42 38.32
CA ALA A 151 19.11 -13.31 37.57
C ALA A 151 19.45 -13.38 36.06
N LEU A 152 20.70 -13.72 35.72
CA LEU A 152 21.11 -13.93 34.32
C LEU A 152 20.35 -15.08 33.66
N LEU A 153 20.20 -16.22 34.35
CA LEU A 153 19.41 -17.34 33.85
C LEU A 153 17.94 -16.96 33.64
N LEU A 154 17.37 -16.16 34.54
CA LEU A 154 15.98 -15.68 34.45
C LEU A 154 15.81 -14.73 33.25
N MET A 155 16.77 -13.84 33.00
CA MET A 155 16.78 -12.97 31.82
C MET A 155 16.85 -13.77 30.51
N VAL A 156 17.76 -14.74 30.42
CA VAL A 156 17.90 -15.61 29.23
C VAL A 156 16.63 -16.45 29.04
N SER A 157 16.14 -17.07 30.11
CA SER A 157 14.93 -17.91 30.08
C SER A 157 13.70 -17.11 29.63
N SER A 158 13.50 -15.90 30.17
CA SER A 158 12.36 -15.06 29.78
C SER A 158 12.44 -14.60 28.31
N SER A 159 13.63 -14.30 27.81
CA SER A 159 13.85 -13.98 26.39
C SER A 159 13.53 -15.17 25.47
N VAL A 160 14.00 -16.36 25.84
CA VAL A 160 13.74 -17.61 25.10
C VAL A 160 12.25 -17.95 25.13
N ALA A 161 11.60 -17.82 26.29
CA ALA A 161 10.15 -18.02 26.42
C ALA A 161 9.36 -17.04 25.54
N GLY A 162 9.74 -15.75 25.55
CA GLY A 162 9.14 -14.74 24.67
C GLY A 162 9.29 -15.08 23.19
N TYR A 163 10.49 -15.50 22.77
CA TYR A 163 10.74 -15.94 21.40
C TYR A 163 9.88 -17.14 20.99
N PHE A 164 9.82 -18.18 21.82
CA PHE A 164 9.02 -19.38 21.53
C PHE A 164 7.51 -19.07 21.45
N LEU A 165 6.99 -18.25 22.37
CA LEU A 165 5.57 -17.84 22.34
C LEU A 165 5.22 -17.09 21.04
N LEU A 166 6.11 -16.21 20.58
CA LEU A 166 5.92 -15.44 19.35
C LEU A 166 6.06 -16.31 18.10
N LYS A 167 6.97 -17.29 18.12
CA LYS A 167 7.13 -18.28 17.05
C LYS A 167 5.91 -19.17 16.89
N VAL A 168 5.34 -19.67 18.00
CA VAL A 168 4.11 -20.49 17.97
C VAL A 168 2.91 -19.70 17.45
N LYS A 169 2.87 -18.38 17.70
CA LYS A 169 1.83 -17.50 17.17
C LYS A 169 2.02 -17.13 15.69
N GLY A 170 3.10 -17.56 15.04
CA GLY A 170 3.39 -17.26 13.63
C GLY A 170 3.71 -15.78 13.39
N TRP A 171 4.25 -15.08 14.39
CA TRP A 171 4.72 -13.70 14.24
C TRP A 171 6.19 -13.64 13.76
N PHE A 172 6.81 -14.82 13.62
CA PHE A 172 8.13 -15.09 13.06
C PHE A 172 8.05 -16.22 12.05
#